data_AF-A0A7Y5S7L2-F1
#
_entry.id   AF-A0A7Y5S7L2-F1
#
_cell.length_a   1.000
_cell.length_b   1.000
_cell.length_c   1.000
_cell.angle_alpha   90.00
_cell.angle_beta   90.00
_cell.angle_gamma   90.00
#
_symmetry.space_group_name_H-M   'P 1'
#
loop_
_entity.id
_entity.type
_entity.pdbx_description
1 polymer ?
#
loop_
_entity_poly.entity_id
_entity_poly.type
_entity_poly.pdbx_seq_one_letter_code
_entity_poly.pdbx_strand_id
1 'polypeptide(L)'
;MATPAEPLYIGTNHHVAAIDTANGSELWRTKLPEAMGIVTILVRGEVLFAGSGGHLYALDRFTGRVLWHNPLKGLGHFPLTLTMLGEPATDIAGLGVDGTTDPDMPYGAG
;
A
#
# COMPACT_ATOMS: atom_id res chain seq x y z
N MET A 1 -2.57 31.03 7.36
CA MET A 1 -3.18 29.99 6.48
C MET A 1 -2.77 28.66 7.07
N ALA A 2 -3.71 27.75 7.32
CA ALA A 2 -3.35 26.41 7.80
C ALA A 2 -2.56 25.71 6.68
N THR A 3 -1.39 25.17 7.01
CA THR A 3 -0.71 24.23 6.13
C THR A 3 -1.68 23.08 5.85
N PRO A 4 -1.87 22.66 4.57
CA PRO A 4 -2.66 21.47 4.30
C PRO A 4 -2.08 20.31 5.11
N ALA A 5 -2.95 19.52 5.72
CA ALA A 5 -2.54 18.35 6.50
C ALA A 5 -1.56 17.53 5.64
N GLU A 6 -0.40 17.21 6.20
CA GLU A 6 0.57 16.33 5.56
C GLU A 6 0.27 14.91 6.01
N PRO A 7 -0.39 14.09 5.16
CA PRO A 7 -0.79 12.76 5.57
C PRO A 7 0.40 11.80 5.60
N LEU A 8 0.50 11.03 6.68
CA LEU A 8 1.28 9.80 6.71
C LEU A 8 0.45 8.68 6.08
N TYR A 9 0.96 8.06 5.01
CA TYR A 9 0.31 6.92 4.37
C TYR A 9 0.85 5.59 4.91
N ILE A 10 -0.05 4.67 5.21
CA ILE A 10 0.26 3.38 5.83
C ILE A 10 -0.38 2.26 5.01
N GLY A 11 0.42 1.26 4.64
CA GLY A 11 -0.05 0.02 4.03
C GLY A 11 0.04 -1.11 5.04
N THR A 12 -1.09 -1.71 5.41
CA THR A 12 -1.12 -2.80 6.39
C THR A 12 -2.39 -3.64 6.28
N ASN A 13 -2.29 -4.94 6.54
CA ASN A 13 -3.42 -5.88 6.67
C ASN A 13 -4.59 -5.62 5.69
N HIS A 14 -4.33 -5.72 4.38
CA HIS A 14 -5.32 -5.46 3.32
C HIS A 14 -5.87 -4.03 3.26
N HIS A 15 -5.21 -3.05 3.87
CA HIS A 15 -5.67 -1.67 3.89
C HIS A 15 -4.55 -0.70 3.51
N VAL A 16 -4.99 0.44 2.99
CA VAL A 16 -4.22 1.67 2.98
C VAL A 16 -4.96 2.67 3.86
N ALA A 17 -4.24 3.40 4.70
CA ALA A 17 -4.77 4.49 5.50
C ALA A 17 -3.95 5.76 5.33
N ALA A 18 -4.59 6.90 5.52
CA ALA A 18 -3.92 8.19 5.71
C ALA A 18 -4.18 8.70 7.12
N ILE A 19 -3.12 9.09 7.80
CA ILE A 19 -3.13 9.61 9.16
C ILE A 19 -2.64 11.07 9.13
N ASP A 20 -3.33 11.96 9.83
CA ASP A 20 -2.88 13.34 10.04
C ASP A 20 -1.62 13.33 10.92
N THR A 21 -0.49 13.79 10.37
CA THR A 21 0.79 13.83 11.10
C THR A 21 0.79 14.78 12.28
N ALA A 22 -0.11 15.77 12.31
CA ALA A 22 -0.16 16.74 13.40
C ALA A 22 -0.77 16.16 14.69
N ASN A 23 -1.68 15.20 14.58
CA ASN A 23 -2.47 14.72 15.73
C ASN A 23 -2.73 13.20 15.75
N GLY A 24 -2.33 12.45 14.72
CA GLY A 24 -2.49 11.01 14.65
C GLY A 24 -3.91 10.53 14.29
N SER A 25 -4.83 11.43 13.92
CA SER A 25 -6.20 11.05 13.54
C SER A 25 -6.24 10.40 12.15
N GLU A 26 -7.12 9.41 11.98
CA GLU A 26 -7.39 8.80 10.68
C GLU A 26 -8.14 9.78 9.78
N LEU A 27 -7.55 10.13 8.64
CA LEU A 27 -8.17 10.95 7.60
C LEU A 27 -9.08 10.10 6.71
N TRP A 28 -8.57 8.93 6.31
CA TRP A 28 -9.30 7.93 5.55
C TRP A 28 -8.64 6.55 5.67
N ARG A 29 -9.42 5.50 5.37
CA ARG A 29 -8.94 4.13 5.22
C ARG A 29 -9.67 3.41 4.10
N THR A 30 -8.93 2.67 3.28
CA THR A 30 -9.43 1.91 2.14
C THR A 30 -9.00 0.46 2.23
N LYS A 31 -9.96 -0.46 2.15
CA LYS A 31 -9.70 -1.90 2.04
C LYS A 31 -9.34 -2.25 0.59
N LEU A 32 -8.28 -3.03 0.41
CA LEU A 32 -7.83 -3.65 -0.83
C LEU A 32 -8.34 -5.10 -0.86
N PRO A 33 -9.41 -5.41 -1.61
CA PRO A 33 -10.12 -6.70 -1.47
C PRO A 33 -9.26 -7.93 -1.73
N GLU A 34 -8.31 -7.82 -2.66
CA GLU A 34 -7.45 -8.93 -3.12
C GLU A 34 -6.01 -8.82 -2.61
N ALA A 35 -5.75 -7.87 -1.70
CA ALA A 35 -4.42 -7.77 -1.10
C ALA A 35 -4.07 -9.06 -0.37
N MET A 36 -2.78 -9.39 -0.32
CA MET A 36 -2.25 -10.49 0.48
C MET A 36 -0.86 -10.11 0.97
N GLY A 37 -0.60 -10.28 2.27
CA GLY A 37 0.69 -9.96 2.86
C GLY A 37 0.98 -8.45 2.88
N ILE A 38 2.22 -8.09 2.52
CA ILE A 38 2.71 -6.72 2.56
C ILE A 38 1.96 -5.84 1.53
N VAL A 39 1.69 -4.60 1.94
CA VAL A 39 1.13 -3.56 1.07
C VAL A 39 2.23 -2.53 0.80
N THR A 40 2.77 -2.53 -0.42
CA THR A 40 3.76 -1.54 -0.86
C THR A 40 3.05 -0.29 -1.36
N ILE A 41 3.54 0.89 -0.97
CA ILE A 41 2.94 2.18 -1.36
C ILE A 41 3.94 3.03 -2.14
N LEU A 42 3.44 3.77 -3.14
CA LEU A 42 4.16 4.85 -3.83
C LEU A 42 3.21 6.02 -4.07
N VAL A 43 3.62 7.25 -3.74
CA VAL A 43 2.80 8.46 -3.95
C VAL A 43 3.37 9.30 -5.09
N ARG A 44 2.53 9.79 -6.00
CA ARG A 44 2.90 10.79 -7.02
C ARG A 44 1.77 11.76 -7.30
N GLY A 45 2.04 13.04 -7.06
CA GLY A 45 1.01 14.08 -7.24
C GLY A 45 -0.21 13.71 -6.40
N GLU A 46 -1.39 13.68 -7.01
CA GLU A 46 -2.66 13.37 -6.35
C GLU A 46 -3.00 11.87 -6.26
N VAL A 47 -2.11 11.00 -6.76
CA VAL A 47 -2.35 9.56 -6.84
C VAL A 47 -1.43 8.80 -5.88
N LEU A 48 -2.02 7.86 -5.16
CA LEU A 48 -1.33 6.85 -4.36
C LEU A 48 -1.46 5.49 -5.04
N PHE A 49 -0.35 4.83 -5.30
CA PHE A 49 -0.31 3.45 -5.79
C PHE A 49 -0.09 2.50 -4.64
N ALA A 50 -0.90 1.44 -4.58
CA ALA A 50 -0.81 0.41 -3.57
C ALA A 50 -0.73 -0.98 -4.22
N GLY A 51 0.34 -1.71 -3.94
CA GLY A 51 0.60 -3.04 -4.47
C GLY A 51 0.52 -4.09 -3.37
N SER A 52 -0.25 -5.16 -3.58
CA SER A 52 -0.28 -6.30 -2.65
C SER A 52 -0.86 -7.54 -3.33
N GLY A 53 -0.36 -8.73 -3.01
CA GLY A 53 -0.93 -10.02 -3.46
C GLY A 53 -0.99 -10.21 -4.98
N GLY A 54 -0.17 -9.53 -5.77
CA GLY A 54 -0.27 -9.54 -7.25
C GLY A 54 -1.31 -8.56 -7.80
N HIS A 55 -1.81 -7.63 -6.99
CA HIS A 55 -2.75 -6.61 -7.41
C HIS A 55 -2.15 -5.22 -7.22
N LEU A 56 -2.41 -4.34 -8.17
CA LEU A 56 -2.04 -2.93 -8.12
C LEU A 56 -3.30 -2.06 -8.16
N TYR A 57 -3.39 -1.14 -7.22
CA TYR A 57 -4.47 -0.18 -7.10
C TYR A 57 -3.91 1.23 -7.23
N ALA A 58 -4.67 2.13 -7.86
CA ALA A 58 -4.46 3.56 -7.74
C ALA A 58 -5.61 4.17 -6.97
N LEU A 59 -5.27 4.97 -5.97
CA LEU A 59 -6.19 5.66 -5.09
C LEU A 59 -5.99 7.16 -5.27
N ASP A 60 -7.09 7.91 -5.15
CA ASP A 60 -7.06 9.34 -4.88
C ASP A 60 -6.43 9.54 -3.49
N ARG A 61 -5.32 10.27 -3.41
CA ARG A 61 -4.54 10.36 -2.17
C ARG A 61 -5.27 11.10 -1.04
N PHE A 62 -6.23 11.95 -1.38
CA PHE A 62 -6.92 12.80 -0.41
C PHE A 62 -8.15 12.10 0.18
N THR A 63 -8.77 11.23 -0.59
CA THR A 63 -10.04 10.57 -0.22
C THR A 63 -9.91 9.07 0.01
N GLY A 64 -8.81 8.45 -0.43
CA GLY A 64 -8.63 6.99 -0.44
C GLY A 64 -9.47 6.27 -1.48
N ARG A 65 -10.25 6.99 -2.31
CA ARG A 65 -11.13 6.36 -3.32
C ARG A 65 -10.28 5.66 -4.38
N VAL A 66 -10.59 4.38 -4.64
CA VAL A 66 -9.97 3.63 -5.73
C VAL A 66 -10.36 4.26 -7.07
N LEU A 67 -9.36 4.72 -7.82
CA LEU A 67 -9.49 5.26 -9.17
C LEU A 67 -9.48 4.14 -10.20
N TRP A 68 -8.58 3.17 -10.03
CA TRP A 68 -8.50 1.98 -10.86
C TRP A 68 -7.80 0.81 -10.15
N HIS A 69 -7.97 -0.38 -10.71
CA HIS A 69 -7.35 -1.63 -10.26
C HIS A 69 -6.77 -2.40 -11.46
N ASN A 70 -5.58 -2.96 -11.28
CA ASN A 70 -4.93 -3.87 -12.21
C ASN A 70 -4.53 -5.17 -11.48
N PRO A 71 -5.02 -6.35 -11.91
CA PRO A 71 -4.71 -7.65 -11.30
C PRO A 71 -3.36 -8.26 -11.70
N LEU A 72 -2.48 -7.53 -12.42
CA LEU A 72 -1.15 -7.98 -12.86
C LEU A 72 -1.10 -9.44 -13.34
N LYS A 73 -2.08 -9.83 -14.17
CA LYS A 73 -2.30 -11.23 -14.57
C LYS A 73 -1.03 -11.86 -15.11
N GLY A 74 -0.71 -13.04 -14.60
CA GLY A 74 0.44 -13.83 -15.02
C GLY A 74 1.75 -13.50 -14.29
N LEU A 75 1.75 -12.56 -13.35
CA LEU A 75 2.95 -12.19 -12.57
C LEU A 75 3.02 -12.82 -11.16
N GLY A 76 1.99 -13.58 -10.76
CA GLY A 76 1.93 -14.25 -9.45
C GLY A 76 1.59 -13.33 -8.28
N HIS A 77 1.81 -13.78 -7.04
CA HIS A 77 1.43 -13.08 -5.81
C HIS A 77 2.63 -12.60 -4.98
N PHE A 78 3.81 -12.50 -5.60
CA PHE A 78 5.04 -12.10 -4.92
C PHE A 78 5.01 -10.62 -4.49
N PRO A 79 5.90 -10.20 -3.56
CA PRO A 79 6.01 -8.82 -3.16
C PRO A 79 6.21 -7.87 -4.36
N LEU A 80 5.45 -6.79 -4.39
CA LEU A 80 5.58 -5.76 -5.43
C LEU A 80 6.59 -4.71 -4.98
N THR A 81 7.52 -4.37 -5.86
CA THR A 81 8.34 -3.15 -5.74
C THR A 81 7.84 -2.15 -6.77
N LEU A 82 7.61 -0.91 -6.34
CA LEU A 82 7.07 0.15 -7.19
C LEU A 82 8.14 1.23 -7.39
N THR A 83 8.34 1.64 -8.63
CA THR A 83 9.20 2.78 -8.99
C THR A 83 8.64 3.46 -10.23
N MET A 84 8.93 4.75 -10.39
CA MET A 84 8.58 5.50 -11.60
C MET A 84 9.74 6.40 -12.03
N LEU A 85 9.95 6.51 -13.35
CA LEU A 85 10.98 7.37 -13.94
C LEU A 85 10.67 8.85 -13.62
N GLY A 86 11.66 9.58 -13.07
CA GLY A 86 11.59 11.04 -12.93
C GLY A 86 12.18 11.66 -11.67
N GLU A 87 12.51 10.90 -10.61
CA GLU A 87 13.23 11.36 -9.40
C GLU A 87 13.76 10.12 -8.62
N PRO A 88 14.76 10.25 -7.73
CA PRO A 88 15.24 9.15 -6.89
C PRO A 88 14.11 8.67 -5.98
N ALA A 89 14.06 7.36 -5.77
CA ALA A 89 13.05 6.70 -4.95
C ALA A 89 13.09 7.18 -3.49
N THR A 90 12.43 8.28 -3.15
CA THR A 90 12.35 8.76 -1.76
C THR A 90 11.34 7.98 -0.92
N ASP A 91 10.34 7.35 -1.54
CA ASP A 91 9.24 6.70 -0.82
C ASP A 91 8.95 5.29 -1.31
N ILE A 92 9.93 4.38 -1.21
CA ILE A 92 9.64 2.95 -1.23
C ILE A 92 9.44 2.49 0.22
N ALA A 93 8.22 2.63 0.73
CA ALA A 93 7.81 1.90 1.92
C ALA A 93 7.41 0.49 1.49
N GLY A 94 8.35 -0.45 1.56
CA GLY A 94 8.10 -1.82 1.10
C GLY A 94 9.09 -2.90 1.53
N LEU A 95 10.06 -2.59 2.40
CA LEU A 95 11.00 -3.59 2.92
C LEU A 95 10.89 -3.73 4.44
N GLY A 96 9.70 -4.10 4.91
CA GLY A 96 9.59 -4.88 6.13
C GLY A 96 9.86 -6.33 5.75
N VAL A 97 11.09 -6.80 5.91
CA VAL A 97 11.35 -8.25 5.91
C VAL A 97 10.70 -8.79 7.18
N ASP A 98 9.49 -9.34 7.07
CA ASP A 98 8.94 -10.18 8.13
C ASP A 98 9.77 -11.46 8.13
N GLY A 99 10.90 -11.41 8.84
CA GLY A 99 11.81 -12.51 9.12
C GLY A 99 11.22 -13.53 10.10
N THR A 100 9.93 -13.84 9.98
CA THR A 100 9.27 -14.90 10.74
C THR A 100 8.41 -15.71 9.78
N THR A 101 9.05 -16.52 8.94
CA THR A 101 8.46 -17.84 8.67
C THR A 101 8.39 -18.54 10.03
N ASP A 102 7.20 -18.56 10.63
CA ASP A 102 6.90 -19.50 11.70
C ASP A 102 7.05 -20.91 11.10
N PRO A 103 8.06 -21.70 11.51
CA PRO A 103 8.26 -23.03 10.97
C PRO A 103 7.13 -24.01 11.34
N ASP A 104 6.25 -23.63 12.28
CA ASP A 104 5.18 -24.49 12.79
C ASP A 104 3.79 -24.16 12.21
N MET A 105 3.67 -23.32 11.18
CA MET A 105 2.37 -23.08 10.55
C MET A 105 1.93 -24.34 9.75
N PRO A 106 0.87 -25.05 10.17
CA PRO A 106 0.45 -26.26 9.46
C PRO A 106 -0.16 -25.87 8.12
N TYR A 107 0.42 -26.37 7.03
CA TYR A 107 -0.23 -26.38 5.73
C TYR A 107 -1.46 -27.31 5.81
N GLY A 108 -2.66 -26.74 5.80
CA GLY A 108 -3.92 -27.46 5.59
C GLY A 108 -5.01 -26.46 5.20
N ALA A 109 -5.88 -26.69 4.22
CA ALA A 109 -6.47 -27.96 3.82
C ALA A 109 -6.79 -28.02 2.32
N GLY A 110 -6.72 -29.23 1.75
CA GLY A 110 -7.08 -29.59 0.39
C GLY A 110 -6.52 -30.96 0.04
#